data_AF-A0A034V0W3-F1
#
_entry.id   AF-A0A034V0W3-F1
#
_cell.length_a   1.000
_cell.length_b   1.000
_cell.length_c   1.000
_cell.angle_alpha   90.00
_cell.angle_beta   90.00
_cell.angle_gamma   90.00
#
_symmetry.space_group_name_H-M   'P 1'
#
loop_
_entity.id
_entity.type
_entity.pdbx_description
1 polymer ?
#
loop_
_entity_poly.entity_id
_entity_poly.type
_entity_poly.pdbx_seq_one_letter_code
_entity_poly.pdbx_strand_id
1 'polypeptide(L)'
;TRHLVRSVNESQRTIVVLSQNFIKTVWTDTEFRLAHKTALSSIQNRLIIIIYGEIDDFESLDTELKMCLRASTYLTWGDVNFWKKLRAVLPQNTCIEKLEKEMSKLEICMA
;
A
#
# COMPACT_ATOMS: atom_id res chain seq x y z
N THR A 1 18.53 4.65 -6.96
CA THR A 1 17.18 4.97 -7.50
C THR A 1 16.54 3.88 -8.34
N ARG A 2 17.28 3.14 -9.20
CA ARG A 2 16.69 2.12 -10.11
C ARG A 2 15.95 0.94 -9.42
N HIS A 3 16.39 0.55 -8.22
CA HIS A 3 15.81 -0.58 -7.49
C HIS A 3 14.42 -0.29 -6.93
N LEU A 4 14.18 0.92 -6.41
CA LEU A 4 12.89 1.31 -5.82
C LEU A 4 11.77 1.32 -6.86
N VAL A 5 12.00 1.96 -8.01
CA VAL A 5 10.99 2.08 -9.08
C VAL A 5 10.61 0.72 -9.64
N ARG A 6 11.58 -0.17 -9.83
CA ARG A 6 11.34 -1.51 -10.37
C ARG A 6 10.54 -2.37 -9.39
N SER A 7 10.91 -2.38 -8.11
CA SER A 7 10.18 -3.11 -7.07
C SER A 7 8.76 -2.57 -6.87
N VAL A 8 8.56 -1.26 -6.98
CA VAL A 8 7.21 -0.65 -6.91
C VAL A 8 6.36 -1.06 -8.12
N ASN A 9 6.94 -1.09 -9.32
CA ASN A 9 6.20 -1.43 -10.53
C ASN A 9 5.86 -2.93 -10.64
N GLU A 10 6.73 -3.80 -10.11
CA GLU A 10 6.51 -5.25 -10.02
C GLU A 10 5.59 -5.64 -8.83
N SER A 11 5.33 -4.72 -7.89
CA SER A 11 4.45 -4.98 -6.75
C SER A 11 2.97 -5.01 -7.14
N GLN A 12 2.23 -5.98 -6.62
CA GLN A 12 0.79 -6.09 -6.84
C GLN A 12 -0.03 -5.11 -6.00
N ARG A 13 0.50 -4.73 -4.83
CA ARG A 13 -0.02 -3.66 -3.95
C ARG A 13 1.12 -2.94 -3.27
N THR A 14 1.06 -1.61 -3.20
CA THR A 14 2.01 -0.79 -2.45
C THR A 14 1.33 -0.30 -1.18
N ILE A 15 1.93 -0.60 -0.02
CA ILE A 15 1.42 -0.15 1.27
C ILE A 15 2.23 1.07 1.71
N VAL A 16 1.55 2.16 2.03
CA VAL A 16 2.14 3.38 2.60
C VAL A 16 1.65 3.55 4.03
N VAL A 17 2.59 3.64 4.98
CA VAL A 17 2.26 3.89 6.38
C VAL A 17 2.42 5.39 6.66
N LEU A 18 1.30 6.06 6.86
CA LEU A 18 1.24 7.46 7.24
C LEU A 18 1.27 7.57 8.76
N SER A 19 2.32 8.19 9.28
CA SER A 19 2.41 8.61 10.67
C SER A 19 2.47 10.13 10.75
N GLN A 20 2.20 10.68 11.93
CA GLN A 20 2.35 12.11 12.18
C GLN A 20 3.76 12.63 11.84
N ASN A 21 4.80 11.82 12.09
CA ASN A 21 6.17 12.19 11.75
C ASN A 21 6.42 12.19 10.23
N PHE A 22 5.83 11.26 9.49
CA PHE A 22 5.92 11.22 8.03
C PHE A 22 5.37 12.51 7.40
N ILE A 23 4.22 12.96 7.88
CA ILE A 23 3.58 14.19 7.39
C ILE A 23 4.46 15.42 7.70
N LYS A 24 4.99 15.53 8.92
CA LYS A 24 5.77 16.69 9.36
C LYS A 24 7.13 16.83 8.66
N THR A 25 7.73 15.72 8.23
CA THR A 25 9.11 15.69 7.72
C THR A 25 9.20 15.37 6.24
N VAL A 26 8.59 14.26 5.82
CA VAL A 26 8.75 13.72 4.46
C VAL A 26 7.80 14.39 3.48
N TRP A 27 6.60 14.78 3.94
CA TRP A 27 5.62 15.44 3.08
C TRP A 27 5.85 16.95 2.91
N THR A 28 6.60 17.59 3.81
CA THR A 28 6.93 19.02 3.74
C THR A 28 8.06 19.33 2.73
N ASP A 29 8.82 18.33 2.30
CA ASP A 29 9.87 18.46 1.30
C ASP A 29 9.28 18.51 -0.13
N THR A 30 9.53 19.61 -0.84
CA THR A 30 9.01 19.86 -2.19
C THR A 30 9.60 18.95 -3.26
N GLU A 31 10.88 18.58 -3.17
CA GLU A 31 11.50 17.64 -4.12
C GLU A 31 10.95 16.23 -3.90
N PHE A 32 10.78 15.85 -2.62
CA PHE A 32 10.18 14.58 -2.27
C PHE A 32 8.74 14.48 -2.75
N ARG A 33 7.93 15.52 -2.55
CA ARG A 33 6.54 15.60 -3.04
C ARG A 33 6.42 15.37 -4.54
N LEU A 34 7.26 16.02 -5.35
CA LEU A 34 7.23 15.89 -6.81
C LEU A 34 7.54 14.47 -7.26
N ALA A 35 8.59 13.86 -6.72
CA ALA A 35 8.96 12.48 -7.05
C ALA A 35 7.88 11.48 -6.61
N HIS A 36 7.30 11.69 -5.43
CA HIS A 36 6.28 10.81 -4.88
C HIS A 36 4.93 10.99 -5.58
N LYS A 37 4.60 12.17 -6.09
CA LYS A 37 3.40 12.44 -6.88
C LYS A 37 3.37 11.62 -8.17
N THR A 38 4.49 11.61 -8.89
CA THR A 38 4.62 10.81 -10.12
C THR A 38 4.57 9.31 -9.83
N ALA A 39 5.14 8.88 -8.70
CA ALA A 39 5.04 7.49 -8.27
C ALA A 39 3.60 7.11 -7.88
N LEU A 40 2.93 7.94 -7.06
CA LEU A 40 1.57 7.70 -6.55
C LEU A 40 0.51 7.69 -7.66
N SER A 41 0.60 8.59 -8.64
CA SER A 41 -0.32 8.60 -9.78
C SER A 41 -0.19 7.34 -10.62
N SER A 42 1.02 6.78 -10.75
CA SER A 42 1.25 5.54 -11.49
C SER A 42 0.72 4.27 -10.79
N ILE A 43 0.59 4.30 -9.46
CA ILE A 43 0.19 3.14 -8.64
C ILE A 43 -1.16 3.31 -7.94
N GLN A 44 -1.93 4.36 -8.26
CA GLN A 44 -3.15 4.76 -7.55
C GLN A 44 -4.15 3.60 -7.36
N ASN A 45 -4.29 2.74 -8.37
CA ASN A 45 -5.19 1.57 -8.34
C ASN A 45 -4.69 0.39 -7.48
N ARG A 46 -3.47 0.49 -6.93
CA ARG A 46 -2.78 -0.56 -6.15
C ARG A 46 -2.27 -0.04 -4.80
N LEU A 47 -2.62 1.19 -4.42
CA LEU A 47 -2.15 1.84 -3.20
C LEU A 47 -3.06 1.53 -2.01
N ILE A 48 -2.48 1.07 -0.91
CA ILE A 48 -3.14 0.90 0.39
C ILE A 48 -2.48 1.85 1.38
N ILE A 49 -3.26 2.68 2.04
CA ILE A 49 -2.75 3.65 3.02
C ILE A 49 -3.08 3.17 4.43
N ILE A 50 -2.09 3.09 5.32
CA ILE A 50 -2.27 2.76 6.72
C ILE A 50 -1.99 4.01 7.55
N ILE A 51 -2.99 4.48 8.29
CA ILE A 51 -2.85 5.58 9.24
C ILE A 51 -2.34 4.99 10.55
N TYR A 52 -1.15 5.39 10.98
CA TYR A 52 -0.50 4.93 12.18
C TYR A 52 -0.50 6.04 13.24
N GLY A 53 -1.29 5.82 14.29
CA GLY A 53 -1.52 6.79 15.36
C GLY A 53 -2.58 7.84 15.02
N GLU A 54 -2.73 8.82 15.89
CA GLU A 54 -3.59 9.97 15.65
C GLU A 54 -2.85 10.98 14.77
N ILE A 55 -3.48 11.36 13.67
CA ILE A 55 -3.03 12.45 12.82
C ILE A 55 -3.90 13.64 13.20
N ASP A 56 -3.34 14.52 14.03
CA ASP A 56 -4.05 15.64 14.64
C ASP A 56 -4.66 16.60 13.61
N ASP A 57 -4.08 16.64 12.40
CA ASP A 57 -4.36 17.69 11.44
C ASP A 57 -4.50 17.18 10.00
N PHE A 58 -5.46 16.28 9.81
CA PHE A 58 -5.87 15.83 8.47
C PHE A 58 -6.30 16.99 7.56
N GLU A 59 -6.78 18.09 8.14
CA GLU A 59 -7.19 19.28 7.40
C GLU A 59 -6.03 20.18 6.98
N SER A 60 -4.91 20.19 7.71
CA SER A 60 -3.67 20.83 7.24
C SER A 60 -2.95 20.09 6.12
N LEU A 61 -3.34 18.84 5.84
CA LEU A 61 -2.71 18.07 4.78
C LEU A 61 -2.85 18.78 3.44
N ASP A 62 -1.76 18.77 2.67
CA ASP A 62 -1.75 19.32 1.31
C ASP A 62 -2.92 18.75 0.49
N THR A 63 -3.52 19.60 -0.33
CA THR A 63 -4.62 19.24 -1.22
C THR A 63 -4.25 18.04 -2.09
N GLU A 64 -2.99 17.92 -2.51
CA GLU A 64 -2.51 16.76 -3.26
C GLU A 64 -2.52 15.46 -2.46
N LEU A 65 -2.13 15.51 -1.18
CA LEU A 65 -2.19 14.34 -0.30
C LEU A 65 -3.63 13.92 -0.06
N LYS A 66 -4.51 14.90 0.19
CA LYS A 66 -5.95 14.68 0.34
C LYS A 66 -6.56 14.02 -0.90
N MET A 67 -6.15 14.42 -2.11
CA MET A 67 -6.60 13.79 -3.35
C MET A 67 -6.10 12.34 -3.47
N CYS A 68 -4.83 12.08 -3.12
CA CYS A 68 -4.29 10.71 -3.10
C CYS A 68 -5.04 9.82 -2.10
N LEU A 69 -5.28 10.35 -0.89
CA LEU A 69 -6.05 9.68 0.17
C LEU A 69 -7.46 9.33 -0.29
N ARG A 70 -8.19 10.28 -0.88
CA ARG A 70 -9.57 10.08 -1.37
C ARG A 70 -9.68 8.98 -2.43
N ALA A 71 -8.66 8.81 -3.25
CA ALA A 71 -8.66 7.81 -4.33
C ALA A 71 -8.20 6.42 -3.88
N SER A 72 -7.76 6.26 -2.63
CA SER A 72 -7.11 5.05 -2.13
C SER A 72 -7.88 4.42 -0.96
N THR A 73 -7.62 3.13 -0.71
CA THR A 73 -8.19 2.46 0.46
C THR A 73 -7.34 2.77 1.69
N TYR A 74 -7.93 3.44 2.69
CA TYR A 74 -7.26 3.74 3.95
C TYR A 74 -7.68 2.76 5.06
N LEU A 75 -6.72 2.42 5.92
CA LEU A 75 -6.90 1.56 7.10
C LEU A 75 -6.30 2.25 8.30
N THR A 76 -7.03 2.32 9.40
CA THR A 76 -6.53 2.90 10.65
C THR A 76 -5.92 1.82 11.51
N TRP A 77 -4.67 2.01 11.91
CA TRP A 77 -4.00 1.16 12.88
C TRP A 77 -4.72 1.25 14.23
N GLY A 78 -5.06 0.10 14.81
CA GLY A 78 -5.84 0.01 16.06
C GLY A 78 -7.31 -0.37 15.87
N ASP A 79 -7.81 -0.46 14.63
CA ASP A 79 -9.13 -1.06 14.38
C ASP A 79 -9.12 -2.55 14.74
N VAL A 80 -10.12 -3.02 15.48
CA VAL A 80 -10.30 -4.44 15.86
C VAL A 80 -10.27 -5.36 14.65
N ASN A 81 -10.82 -4.90 13.52
CA ASN A 81 -10.88 -5.65 12.27
C ASN A 81 -9.74 -5.30 11.31
N PHE A 82 -8.72 -4.56 11.74
CA PHE A 82 -7.62 -4.08 10.89
C PHE A 82 -7.06 -5.18 9.99
N TRP A 83 -6.68 -6.32 10.57
CA TRP A 83 -6.09 -7.44 9.82
C TRP A 83 -7.06 -8.09 8.84
N LYS A 84 -8.35 -8.15 9.19
CA LYS A 84 -9.39 -8.69 8.31
C LYS A 84 -9.62 -7.77 7.11
N LYS A 85 -9.67 -6.45 7.35
CA LYS A 85 -9.80 -5.44 6.30
C LYS A 85 -8.55 -5.41 5.40
N LEU A 86 -7.36 -5.48 5.99
CA LEU A 86 -6.09 -5.54 5.26
C LEU A 86 -6.01 -6.77 4.36
N ARG A 87 -6.35 -7.96 4.88
CA ARG A 87 -6.36 -9.20 4.08
C ARG A 87 -7.39 -9.17 2.95
N ALA A 88 -8.51 -8.47 3.14
CA ALA A 88 -9.53 -8.35 2.10
C ALA A 88 -9.09 -7.49 0.91
N VAL A 89 -8.20 -6.50 1.13
CA VAL A 89 -7.73 -5.56 0.09
C VAL A 89 -6.42 -6.00 -0.57
N LEU A 90 -5.64 -6.84 0.12
CA LEU A 90 -4.46 -7.47 -0.44
C LEU A 90 -4.86 -8.57 -1.45
N PRO A 91 -4.09 -8.77 -2.53
CA PRO A 91 -4.26 -9.92 -3.39
C PRO A 91 -4.11 -11.16 -2.51
N GLN A 92 -5.20 -11.92 -2.36
CA GLN A 92 -5.12 -13.27 -1.81
C GLN A 92 -4.09 -14.01 -2.63
N ASN A 93 -3.19 -14.75 -1.97
CA ASN A 93 -2.00 -15.35 -2.54
C ASN A 93 -2.37 -16.36 -3.64
N THR A 94 -2.76 -15.87 -4.82
CA THR A 94 -3.08 -16.74 -5.95
C THR A 94 -1.83 -17.47 -6.38
N CYS A 95 -0.63 -16.95 -6.14
CA CYS A 95 0.61 -17.66 -6.45
C CYS A 95 0.90 -18.82 -5.49
N ILE A 96 0.68 -18.67 -4.17
CA ILE A 96 0.93 -19.76 -3.21
C ILE A 96 -0.18 -20.80 -3.30
N GLU A 97 -1.46 -20.38 -3.37
CA GLU A 97 -2.58 -21.32 -3.54
C GLU A 97 -2.55 -22.03 -4.89
N LYS A 98 -2.06 -21.39 -5.97
CA LYS A 98 -1.83 -22.06 -7.26
C LYS A 98 -0.65 -23.02 -7.18
N LEU A 99 0.45 -22.64 -6.53
CA LEU A 99 1.58 -23.54 -6.35
C LEU A 99 1.20 -24.75 -5.49
N GLU A 100 0.44 -24.56 -4.40
CA GLU A 100 -0.07 -25.65 -3.56
C GLU A 100 -1.06 -26.52 -4.33
N LYS A 101 -1.99 -25.95 -5.12
CA LYS A 101 -2.88 -26.73 -5.99
C LYS A 101 -2.13 -27.50 -7.08
N GLU A 102 -1.14 -26.89 -7.71
CA GLU A 102 -0.33 -27.53 -8.75
C GLU A 102 0.60 -28.59 -8.16
N MET A 103 1.17 -28.36 -6.97
CA MET A 103 1.95 -29.34 -6.21
C MET A 103 1.08 -30.52 -5.77
N SER A 104 -0.14 -30.30 -5.25
CA SER A 104 -1.06 -31.39 -4.93
C SER A 104 -1.56 -32.16 -6.15
N LYS A 105 -1.68 -31.52 -7.32
CA LYS A 105 -1.97 -32.25 -8.57
C LYS A 105 -0.81 -33.16 -9.00
N LEU A 106 0.43 -32.71 -8.80
CA LEU A 106 1.63 -33.49 -9.11
C LEU A 106 1.80 -34.69 -8.18
N GLU A 107 1.46 -34.55 -6.88
CA GLU A 107 1.48 -35.66 -5.92
C GLU A 107 0.45 -36.76 -6.24
N ILE A 108 -0.73 -36.39 -6.75
CA ILE A 108 -1.76 -37.35 -7.19
C ILE A 108 -1.36 -38.08 -8.49
N CYS A 109 -0.55 -37.47 -9.35
CA CYS A 109 -0.09 -38.11 -10.59
C CYS A 109 1.15 -39.01 -10.43
N MET A 110 1.80 -39.01 -9.26
CA MET A 110 2.95 -39.87 -8.96
C MET A 110 2.62 -41.06 -8.04
N ALA A 111 1.36 -41.19 -7.60
CA ALA A 111 0.82 -42.32 -6.84
C ALA A 111 -0.04 -43.21 -7.74
#